data_AF-A0AAU7K135-F1
#
_entry.id   AF-A0AAU7K135-F1
#
_cell.length_a   1.000
_cell.length_b   1.000
_cell.length_c   1.000
_cell.angle_alpha   90.00
_cell.angle_beta   90.00
_cell.angle_gamma   90.00
#
_symmetry.space_group_name_H-M   'P 1'
#
loop_
_entity.id
_entity.type
_entity.pdbx_description
1 polymer ?
#
loop_
_entity_poly.entity_id
_entity_poly.type
_entity_poly.pdbx_seq_one_letter_code
_entity_poly.pdbx_strand_id
1 'polypeptide(L)'
;MKTLKLALTVLVPKKQMLEKLMLAIILVLGWHTLPKVLRSIEPTAALIDAGIWQLFLLALLCYVALLQLSWWLLYRFWQSLGLLKLTDMVSLFKQLTSWQQLSFFWASFALLLLAAIACLAAIV
;
A
#
# COMPACT_ATOMS: atom_id res chain seq x y z
N MET A 1 -38.35 -2.37 15.20
CA MET A 1 -37.57 -3.32 14.37
C MET A 1 -36.80 -2.69 13.18
N LYS A 2 -36.83 -1.38 12.93
CA LYS A 2 -36.06 -0.75 11.81
C LYS A 2 -34.67 -0.23 12.20
N THR A 3 -34.41 0.01 13.48
CA THR A 3 -33.15 0.58 13.98
C THR A 3 -31.98 -0.42 14.00
N LEU A 4 -32.24 -1.71 14.19
CA LEU A 4 -31.21 -2.75 14.21
C LEU A 4 -30.57 -3.04 12.85
N LYS A 5 -31.34 -2.93 11.74
CA LYS A 5 -30.80 -3.16 10.39
C LYS A 5 -29.75 -2.11 9.99
N LEU A 6 -29.89 -0.88 10.48
CA LEU A 6 -28.99 0.23 10.18
C LEU A 6 -27.62 0.05 10.85
N ALA A 7 -27.60 -0.44 12.10
CA ALA A 7 -26.36 -0.77 12.79
C ALA A 7 -25.64 -1.95 12.10
N LEU A 8 -26.40 -2.95 11.62
CA LEU A 8 -25.83 -4.11 10.95
C LEU A 8 -25.16 -3.74 9.63
N THR A 9 -25.71 -2.80 8.86
CA THR A 9 -25.09 -2.31 7.62
C THR A 9 -23.80 -1.51 7.83
N VAL A 10 -23.63 -0.88 9.00
CA VAL A 10 -22.37 -0.19 9.38
C VAL A 10 -21.29 -1.22 9.76
N LEU A 11 -21.70 -2.38 10.28
CA LEU A 11 -20.82 -3.49 10.63
C LEU A 11 -20.38 -4.34 9.44
N VAL A 12 -21.00 -4.20 8.26
CA VAL A 12 -20.51 -4.89 7.05
C VAL A 12 -19.27 -4.15 6.55
N PRO A 13 -18.06 -4.72 6.72
CA PRO A 13 -16.87 -4.09 6.19
C PRO A 13 -17.04 -3.95 4.68
N LYS A 14 -16.81 -2.72 4.19
CA LYS A 14 -16.81 -2.40 2.77
C LYS A 14 -15.97 -3.46 2.02
N LYS A 15 -16.47 -4.04 0.94
CA LYS A 15 -15.85 -5.17 0.20
C LYS A 15 -14.33 -5.02 -0.02
N GLN A 16 -13.89 -3.79 -0.32
CA GLN A 16 -12.47 -3.43 -0.49
C GLN A 16 -11.61 -3.61 0.78
N MET A 17 -12.19 -3.40 1.97
CA MET A 17 -11.51 -3.61 3.25
C MET A 17 -11.39 -5.11 3.57
N LEU A 18 -12.36 -5.91 3.14
CA LEU A 18 -12.35 -7.36 3.31
C LEU A 18 -11.29 -8.03 2.42
N GLU A 19 -11.13 -7.57 1.18
CA GLU A 19 -10.06 -8.02 0.27
C GLU A 19 -8.66 -7.72 0.84
N LYS A 20 -8.44 -6.51 1.36
CA LYS A 20 -7.18 -6.14 2.03
C LYS A 20 -6.90 -7.00 3.26
N LEU A 21 -7.93 -7.30 4.04
CA LEU A 21 -7.82 -8.11 5.25
C LEU A 21 -7.54 -9.59 4.90
N MET A 22 -8.17 -10.12 3.86
CA MET A 22 -7.87 -11.45 3.33
C MET A 22 -6.43 -11.57 2.83
N LEU A 23 -5.93 -10.58 2.08
CA LEU A 23 -4.54 -10.55 1.62
C LEU A 23 -3.55 -10.53 2.79
N ALA A 24 -3.84 -9.75 3.83
CA ALA A 24 -3.01 -9.71 5.04
C ALA A 24 -2.99 -11.07 5.77
N ILE A 25 -4.15 -11.72 5.89
CA ILE A 25 -4.26 -13.06 6.50
C ILE A 25 -3.47 -14.09 5.70
N ILE A 26 -3.59 -14.09 4.38
CA ILE A 26 -2.86 -15.01 3.49
C ILE A 26 -1.35 -14.81 3.63
N LEU A 27 -0.87 -13.55 3.70
CA LEU A 27 0.56 -13.27 3.89
C LEU A 27 1.07 -13.75 5.25
N VAL A 28 0.31 -13.52 6.34
CA VAL A 28 0.70 -13.94 7.70
C VAL A 28 0.69 -15.46 7.82
N LEU A 29 -0.32 -16.12 7.24
CA LEU A 29 -0.35 -17.59 7.16
C LEU A 29 0.83 -18.10 6.36
N GLY A 30 1.12 -17.48 5.20
CA GLY A 30 2.29 -17.77 4.39
C GLY A 30 3.59 -17.69 5.20
N TRP A 31 3.80 -16.64 5.99
CA TRP A 31 4.97 -16.51 6.87
C TRP A 31 5.15 -17.70 7.82
N HIS A 32 4.07 -18.20 8.42
CA HIS A 32 4.14 -19.28 9.40
C HIS A 32 4.18 -20.68 8.75
N THR A 33 3.62 -20.85 7.56
CA THR A 33 3.53 -22.15 6.88
C THR A 33 4.69 -22.41 5.94
N LEU A 34 5.29 -21.39 5.32
CA LEU A 34 6.44 -21.53 4.39
C LEU A 34 7.59 -22.38 4.97
N PRO A 35 8.11 -22.12 6.19
CA PRO A 35 9.23 -22.91 6.71
C PRO A 35 8.86 -24.36 7.02
N LYS A 36 7.59 -24.63 7.37
CA LYS A 36 7.10 -25.98 7.67
C LYS A 36 6.93 -26.79 6.38
N VAL A 37 6.42 -26.16 5.33
CA VAL A 37 6.26 -26.77 4.01
C VAL A 37 7.62 -27.06 3.38
N LEU A 38 8.56 -26.12 3.41
CA LEU A 38 9.91 -26.34 2.86
C LEU A 38 10.63 -27.50 3.56
N ARG A 39 10.55 -27.60 4.89
CA ARG A 39 11.13 -28.74 5.65
C ARG A 39 10.48 -30.08 5.35
N SER A 40 9.21 -30.10 4.92
CA SER A 40 8.50 -31.34 4.59
C SER A 40 8.83 -31.89 3.19
N ILE A 41 9.25 -31.01 2.27
CA ILE A 41 9.55 -31.38 0.87
C ILE A 41 11.02 -31.84 0.76
N GLU A 42 11.94 -31.18 1.47
CA GLU A 42 13.37 -31.48 1.44
C GLU A 42 13.90 -31.57 2.89
N PRO A 43 13.82 -32.75 3.53
CA PRO A 43 14.35 -32.95 4.89
C PRO A 43 15.88 -32.78 4.96
N THR A 44 16.55 -32.79 3.82
CA THR A 44 18.01 -32.63 3.66
C THR A 44 18.44 -31.21 3.28
N ALA A 45 17.50 -30.30 2.95
CA ALA A 45 17.84 -28.92 2.61
C ALA A 45 18.50 -28.24 3.83
N ALA A 46 19.71 -27.71 3.62
CA ALA A 46 20.43 -26.97 4.64
C ALA A 46 19.56 -25.81 5.18
N LEU A 47 19.67 -25.52 6.48
CA LEU A 47 18.90 -24.47 7.16
C LEU A 47 18.95 -23.10 6.45
N ILE A 48 20.02 -22.86 5.69
CA ILE A 48 20.28 -21.65 4.90
C ILE A 48 19.31 -21.48 3.73
N ASP A 49 18.95 -22.55 3.02
CA ASP A 49 18.09 -22.47 1.82
C ASP A 49 16.65 -22.06 2.19
N ALA A 50 16.13 -22.63 3.28
CA ALA A 50 14.83 -22.24 3.82
C ALA A 50 14.83 -20.79 4.34
N GLY A 51 15.97 -20.31 4.86
CA GLY A 51 16.13 -18.94 5.34
C GLY A 51 16.05 -17.90 4.23
N ILE A 52 16.61 -18.18 3.04
CA ILE A 52 16.56 -17.28 1.88
C ILE A 52 15.10 -17.05 1.43
N TRP A 53 14.29 -18.11 1.37
CA TRP A 53 12.88 -18.02 1.02
C TRP A 53 12.06 -17.22 2.06
N GLN A 54 12.38 -17.35 3.34
CA GLN A 54 11.76 -16.54 4.38
C GLN A 54 12.16 -15.06 4.26
N LEU A 55 13.43 -14.75 4.00
CA LEU A 55 13.88 -13.37 3.79
C LEU A 55 13.19 -12.72 2.59
N PHE A 56 12.98 -13.46 1.51
CA PHE A 56 12.23 -12.97 0.36
C PHE A 56 10.77 -12.66 0.71
N LEU A 57 10.10 -13.55 1.47
CA LEU A 57 8.74 -13.32 1.93
C LEU A 57 8.67 -12.11 2.88
N LEU A 58 9.67 -11.93 3.75
CA LEU A 58 9.77 -10.77 4.64
C LEU A 58 9.90 -9.46 3.85
N ALA A 59 10.76 -9.45 2.83
CA ALA A 59 10.95 -8.27 1.98
C ALA A 59 9.64 -7.88 1.28
N LEU A 60 8.89 -8.86 0.77
CA LEU A 60 7.58 -8.62 0.17
C LEU A 60 6.58 -8.06 1.19
N LEU A 61 6.57 -8.60 2.42
CA LEU A 61 5.70 -8.13 3.48
C LEU A 61 6.03 -6.68 3.88
N CYS A 62 7.32 -6.35 4.04
CA CYS A 62 7.79 -4.99 4.27
C CYS A 62 7.39 -4.04 3.13
N TYR A 63 7.53 -4.47 1.88
CA TYR A 63 7.12 -3.68 0.72
C TYR A 63 5.63 -3.37 0.74
N VAL A 64 4.78 -4.38 0.97
CA VAL A 64 3.32 -4.19 1.05
C VAL A 64 2.95 -3.29 2.23
N ALA A 65 3.60 -3.45 3.38
CA ALA A 65 3.38 -2.61 4.55
C ALA A 65 3.75 -1.15 4.27
N LEU A 66 4.90 -0.89 3.65
CA LEU A 66 5.33 0.45 3.25
C LEU A 66 4.38 1.08 2.22
N LEU A 67 3.89 0.31 1.25
CA LEU A 67 2.94 0.80 0.25
C LEU A 67 1.59 1.15 0.89
N GLN A 68 1.11 0.32 1.82
CA GLN A 68 -0.12 0.62 2.55
C GLN A 68 0.05 1.85 3.46
N LEU A 69 1.21 2.00 4.10
CA LEU A 69 1.55 3.15 4.93
C LEU A 69 1.63 4.44 4.10
N SER A 70 2.28 4.40 2.93
CA SER A 70 2.35 5.56 2.03
C SER A 70 0.98 5.98 1.52
N TRP A 71 0.12 5.01 1.17
CA TRP A 71 -1.25 5.30 0.78
C TRP A 71 -2.08 5.91 1.92
N TRP A 72 -1.90 5.39 3.13
CA TRP A 72 -2.56 5.95 4.32
C TRP A 72 -2.11 7.38 4.60
N LEU A 73 -0.80 7.63 4.50
CA LEU A 73 -0.22 8.97 4.67
C LEU A 73 -0.79 9.93 3.63
N LEU A 74 -0.80 9.52 2.35
CA LEU A 74 -1.36 10.29 1.25
C LEU A 74 -2.82 10.65 1.54
N TYR A 75 -3.64 9.67 1.90
CA TYR A 75 -5.05 9.90 2.20
C TYR A 75 -5.24 10.87 3.38
N ARG A 76 -4.44 10.73 4.44
CA ARG A 76 -4.50 11.60 5.62
C ARG A 76 -4.16 13.05 5.26
N PHE A 77 -3.06 13.27 4.54
CA PHE A 77 -2.68 14.61 4.08
C PHE A 77 -3.72 15.18 3.10
N TRP A 78 -4.25 14.35 2.21
CA TRP A 78 -5.27 14.76 1.25
C TRP A 78 -6.56 15.23 1.92
N GLN A 79 -7.03 14.49 2.93
CA GLN A 79 -8.18 14.90 3.74
C GLN A 79 -7.88 16.15 4.57
N SER A 80 -6.69 16.25 5.16
CA SER A 80 -6.30 17.40 5.97
C SER A 80 -6.25 18.71 5.17
N LEU A 81 -5.91 18.63 3.88
CA LEU A 81 -5.87 19.78 2.97
C LEU A 81 -7.24 20.12 2.38
N GLY A 82 -8.28 19.32 2.66
CA GLY A 82 -9.64 19.55 2.14
C GLY A 82 -9.75 19.43 0.61
N LEU A 83 -8.81 18.72 -0.02
CA LEU A 83 -8.74 18.60 -1.48
C LEU A 83 -9.92 17.78 -2.03
N LEU A 84 -10.37 18.13 -3.25
CA LEU A 84 -11.38 17.35 -3.97
C LEU A 84 -10.93 15.89 -4.14
N LYS A 85 -11.90 14.99 -4.34
CA LYS A 85 -11.61 13.58 -4.59
C LYS A 85 -10.66 13.45 -5.78
N LEU A 86 -9.70 12.53 -5.68
CA LEU A 86 -8.72 12.23 -6.74
C LEU A 86 -9.37 12.00 -8.11
N THR A 87 -10.56 11.38 -8.15
CA THR A 87 -11.33 11.16 -9.39
C THR A 87 -11.80 12.45 -10.05
N ASP A 88 -12.21 13.43 -9.25
CA ASP A 88 -12.72 14.71 -9.72
C ASP A 88 -11.55 15.65 -10.09
N MET A 89 -10.37 15.39 -9.54
CA MET A 89 -9.15 16.12 -9.86
C MET A 89 -8.70 15.88 -11.32
N VAL A 90 -8.89 14.66 -11.84
CA VAL A 90 -8.54 14.33 -13.25
C VAL A 90 -9.46 15.03 -14.24
N SER A 91 -10.74 15.20 -13.91
CA SER A 91 -11.68 15.94 -14.76
C SER A 91 -11.41 17.44 -14.74
N LEU A 92 -11.10 18.01 -13.56
CA LEU A 92 -10.68 19.40 -13.41
C LEU A 92 -9.34 19.69 -14.10
N PHE A 93 -8.40 18.73 -14.10
CA PHE A 93 -7.11 18.91 -14.78
C PHE A 93 -7.26 19.13 -16.29
N LYS A 94 -8.21 18.44 -16.93
CA LYS A 94 -8.51 18.63 -18.36
C LYS A 94 -9.16 19.97 -18.69
N GLN A 95 -9.75 20.64 -17.69
CA GLN A 95 -10.35 21.96 -17.84
C GLN A 95 -9.34 23.11 -17.68
N LEU A 96 -8.13 22.82 -17.19
CA LEU A 96 -7.07 23.82 -17.06
C LEU A 96 -6.47 24.20 -18.42
N THR A 97 -5.99 25.44 -18.51
CA THR A 97 -5.24 25.91 -19.68
C THR A 97 -3.91 25.16 -19.83
N SER A 98 -3.40 25.04 -21.07
CA SER A 98 -2.16 24.30 -21.36
C SER A 98 -0.95 24.77 -20.53
N TRP A 99 -0.88 26.08 -20.25
CA TRP A 99 0.17 26.66 -19.41
C TRP A 99 0.07 26.21 -17.94
N GLN A 100 -1.15 26.12 -17.40
CA GLN A 100 -1.36 25.63 -16.02
C GLN A 100 -1.06 24.14 -15.91
N GLN A 101 -1.41 23.35 -16.93
CA GLN A 101 -1.04 21.93 -16.99
C GLN A 101 0.48 21.75 -17.01
N LEU A 102 1.20 22.55 -17.80
CA LEU A 102 2.66 22.53 -17.85
C LEU A 102 3.27 22.86 -16.48
N SER A 103 2.81 23.91 -15.81
CA SER A 103 3.28 24.27 -14.47
C SER A 103 3.03 23.17 -13.45
N PHE A 104 1.88 22.48 -13.51
CA PHE A 104 1.58 21.38 -12.63
C PHE A 104 2.51 20.16 -12.86
N PHE A 105 2.81 19.83 -14.12
CA PHE A 105 3.79 18.79 -14.44
C PHE A 105 5.18 19.14 -13.93
N TRP A 106 5.61 20.40 -14.09
CA TRP A 106 6.88 20.89 -13.54
C TRP A 106 6.95 20.79 -12.02
N ALA A 107 5.88 21.17 -11.32
CA ALA A 107 5.82 21.04 -9.86
C ALA A 107 5.89 19.58 -9.40
N SER A 108 5.18 18.68 -10.09
CA SER A 108 5.23 17.23 -9.82
C SER A 108 6.64 16.67 -10.04
N PHE A 109 7.31 17.07 -11.13
CA PHE A 109 8.69 16.68 -11.40
C PHE A 109 9.65 17.18 -10.31
N ALA A 110 9.53 18.43 -9.87
CA ALA A 110 10.35 18.99 -8.80
C ALA A 110 10.15 18.25 -7.47
N LEU A 111 8.90 17.88 -7.14
CA LEU A 111 8.59 17.09 -5.95
C LEU A 111 9.18 15.67 -6.02
N LEU A 112 9.12 15.02 -7.19
CA LEU A 112 9.76 13.71 -7.39
C LEU A 112 11.28 13.78 -7.27
N LEU A 113 11.90 14.81 -7.84
CA LEU A 113 13.33 15.05 -7.70
C LEU A 113 13.72 15.28 -6.24
N LEU A 114 12.95 16.09 -5.50
CA LEU A 114 13.17 16.34 -4.08
C LEU A 114 13.02 15.05 -3.25
N ALA A 115 12.02 14.22 -3.56
CA ALA A 115 11.87 12.92 -2.91
C ALA A 115 13.06 11.99 -3.17
N ALA A 116 13.59 11.96 -4.41
CA ALA A 116 14.78 11.17 -4.74
C ALA A 116 16.02 11.65 -3.96
N ILE A 117 16.23 12.97 -3.85
CA ILE A 117 17.32 13.55 -3.07
C ILE A 117 17.16 13.21 -1.58
N ALA A 118 15.93 13.31 -1.03
CA ALA A 118 15.66 12.96 0.36
C ALA A 118 15.93 11.48 0.65
N CYS A 119 15.56 10.57 -0.26
CA CYS A 119 15.91 9.16 -0.15
C CYS A 119 17.41 8.93 -0.17
N LEU A 120 18.15 9.62 -1.05
CA LEU A 120 19.61 9.51 -1.12
C LEU A 120 20.26 10.05 0.16
N ALA A 121 19.76 11.17 0.68
CA ALA A 121 20.22 11.76 1.94
C ALA A 121 19.91 10.90 3.18
N ALA A 122 18.88 10.06 3.13
CA ALA A 122 18.59 9.13 4.22
C ALA A 122 19.50 7.88 4.24
N ILE A 123 20.19 7.61 3.12
CA ILE A 123 21.11 6.46 2.98
C ILE A 123 22.55 6.85 3.37
N VAL A 124 22.94 8.11 3.11
CA VAL A 124 24.25 8.68 3.46
C VAL A 124 24.30 9.08 4.93
#